data_AF-A0A6V7QWL4-F1
#
_entry.id   AF-A0A6V7QWL4-F1
#
_cell.length_a   1.000
_cell.length_b   1.000
_cell.length_c   1.000
_cell.angle_alpha   90.00
_cell.angle_beta   90.00
_cell.angle_gamma   90.00
#
_symmetry.space_group_name_H-M   'P 1'
#
loop_
_entity.id
_entity.type
_entity.pdbx_description
1 polymer ?
#
loop_
_entity_poly.entity_id
_entity_poly.type
_entity_poly.pdbx_seq_one_letter_code
_entity_poly.pdbx_strand_id
1 'polypeptide(L)'
;MGGGGFGCGSTRGGGAAGLTRCFAERMTLRYDPELDDYRNAPGVETRAPHFGSARGIRYLDPHLKHLTEYMATLVSSLEQIGYKESHSLFGAPYDFRYGLAAAGHPSQVGARYLSDLKELIESAAAANGGRPAILVAHSLGGLFALQLLIRRPPSWRRRFVAHLVSLSTPWAGTAEQMLTFASGNALGVPLVDPLLVRAEQRSSESNLWLLPAPKHFGAEPIVHAAHINKSYSAFEMPSFLEDIGFREGVGPYTNRVKPLTEKLEEPGVPVTCVVGTGVNTPEKLFYGTGGFDERPEVAYGDGDGTVNAVSLLALESEWSGSVNQSLNVIKLRGISHTGILKNGAAIKEIIGVINGINSERKQLVR
;
A
#
# COMPACT_ATOMS: atom_id res chain seq x y z
N MET A 1 2.33 4.23 8.92
CA MET A 1 2.44 4.00 10.38
C MET A 1 1.87 5.19 11.13
N GLY A 2 0.62 5.14 11.59
CA GLY A 2 0.00 6.23 12.35
C GLY A 2 0.36 6.14 13.84
N GLY A 3 0.72 7.27 14.45
CA GLY A 3 1.05 7.41 15.87
C GLY A 3 -0.10 7.05 16.81
N GLY A 4 -0.21 5.76 17.16
CA GLY A 4 -0.79 5.31 18.42
C GLY A 4 0.31 5.22 19.47
N GLY A 5 0.07 5.68 20.70
CA GLY A 5 1.05 5.56 21.78
C GLY A 5 1.34 4.10 22.10
N PHE A 6 2.59 3.67 21.91
CA PHE A 6 3.06 2.31 22.21
C PHE A 6 3.62 2.24 23.63
N GLY A 7 2.99 1.45 24.50
CA GLY A 7 3.47 1.19 25.86
C GLY A 7 4.60 0.15 25.92
N CYS A 8 5.74 0.38 25.28
CA CYS A 8 6.96 -0.40 25.56
C CYS A 8 7.64 0.17 26.82
N GLY A 9 7.19 -0.28 27.99
CA GLY A 9 7.82 0.05 29.26
C GLY A 9 9.31 -0.33 29.24
N SER A 10 10.18 0.64 29.51
CA SER A 10 11.61 0.40 29.67
C SER A 10 11.84 -0.40 30.95
N THR A 11 12.02 -1.72 30.82
CA THR A 11 12.68 -2.48 31.88
C THR A 11 14.15 -2.05 31.87
N ARG A 12 14.62 -1.52 33.02
CA ARG A 12 16.00 -1.07 33.26
C ARG A 12 17.01 -2.03 32.62
N GLY A 13 17.65 -1.59 31.52
CA GLY A 13 18.72 -2.33 30.82
C GLY A 13 18.48 -2.60 29.32
N GLY A 14 17.29 -2.39 28.77
CA GLY A 14 17.03 -2.60 27.34
C GLY A 14 17.44 -1.40 26.48
N GLY A 15 18.55 -1.49 25.73
CA GLY A 15 18.91 -0.51 24.71
C GLY A 15 17.93 -0.47 23.53
N ALA A 16 18.26 0.28 22.46
CA ALA A 16 17.41 0.44 21.27
C ALA A 16 16.90 -0.89 20.67
N ALA A 17 17.73 -1.93 20.65
CA ALA A 17 17.35 -3.27 20.18
C ALA A 17 16.22 -3.92 21.00
N GLY A 18 16.17 -3.69 22.32
CA GLY A 18 15.11 -4.20 23.19
C GLY A 18 13.77 -3.52 22.91
N LEU A 19 13.78 -2.21 22.63
CA LEU A 19 12.60 -1.46 22.22
C LEU A 19 12.10 -1.92 20.84
N THR A 20 13.00 -2.12 19.87
CA THR A 20 12.65 -2.65 18.54
C THR A 20 12.00 -4.02 18.62
N ARG A 21 12.55 -4.93 19.42
CA ARG A 21 11.96 -6.26 19.62
C ARG A 21 10.57 -6.19 20.27
N CYS A 22 10.42 -5.40 21.32
CA CYS A 22 9.13 -5.16 21.98
C CYS A 22 8.07 -4.62 21.02
N PHE A 23 8.46 -3.66 20.18
CA PHE A 23 7.60 -3.11 19.14
C PHE A 23 7.21 -4.18 18.11
N ALA A 24 8.18 -4.92 17.57
CA ALA A 24 7.95 -5.96 16.58
C ALA A 24 7.00 -7.05 17.11
N GLU A 25 7.20 -7.52 18.35
CA GLU A 25 6.34 -8.53 18.98
C GLU A 25 4.89 -8.05 19.13
N ARG A 26 4.67 -6.78 19.47
CA ARG A 26 3.31 -6.21 19.62
C ARG A 26 2.64 -5.89 18.29
N MET A 27 3.43 -5.54 17.27
CA MET A 27 2.92 -5.25 15.94
C MET A 27 2.70 -6.52 15.10
N THR A 28 3.26 -7.65 15.52
CA THR A 28 3.09 -8.94 14.83
C THR A 28 1.62 -9.35 14.75
N LEU A 29 1.17 -9.69 13.54
CA LEU A 29 -0.09 -10.39 13.32
C LEU A 29 0.13 -11.90 13.40
N ARG A 30 -0.94 -12.66 13.64
CA ARG A 30 -0.94 -14.12 13.59
C ARG A 30 -2.04 -14.56 12.66
N TYR A 31 -1.66 -15.32 11.63
CA TYR A 31 -2.63 -16.06 10.85
C TYR A 31 -3.21 -17.19 11.71
N ASP A 32 -4.53 -17.27 11.76
CA ASP A 32 -5.29 -18.33 12.43
C ASP A 32 -5.88 -19.25 11.35
N PRO A 33 -5.38 -20.50 11.19
CA PRO A 33 -5.86 -21.41 10.16
C PRO A 33 -7.30 -21.88 10.34
N GLU A 34 -7.85 -21.85 11.57
CA GLU A 34 -9.24 -22.25 11.82
C GLU A 34 -10.21 -21.14 11.42
N LEU A 35 -9.85 -19.88 11.71
CA LEU A 35 -10.61 -18.72 11.26
C LEU A 35 -10.35 -18.38 9.80
N ASP A 36 -9.23 -18.87 9.25
CA ASP A 36 -8.68 -18.43 7.97
C ASP A 36 -8.63 -16.89 7.93
N ASP A 37 -8.02 -16.26 8.95
CA ASP A 37 -7.89 -14.81 9.03
C ASP A 37 -6.73 -14.42 9.96
N TYR A 38 -6.38 -13.13 9.97
CA TYR A 38 -5.32 -12.59 10.81
C TYR A 38 -5.88 -11.96 12.09
N ARG A 39 -5.15 -12.14 13.19
CA ARG A 39 -5.44 -11.49 14.48
C ARG A 39 -4.20 -10.81 15.04
N ASN A 40 -4.42 -9.84 15.91
CA ASN A 40 -3.35 -9.26 16.71
C ASN A 40 -2.66 -10.32 17.58
N ALA A 41 -1.45 -10.01 18.04
CA ALA A 41 -0.80 -10.76 19.10
C ALA A 41 -1.70 -10.85 20.35
N PRO A 42 -1.66 -11.96 21.12
CA PRO A 42 -2.45 -12.10 22.34
C PRO A 42 -2.27 -10.92 23.31
N GLY A 43 -3.39 -10.36 23.78
CA GLY A 43 -3.38 -9.21 24.68
C GLY A 43 -3.07 -7.85 24.02
N VAL A 44 -3.00 -7.80 22.69
CA VAL A 44 -2.80 -6.55 21.94
C VAL A 44 -4.08 -6.15 21.19
N GLU A 45 -4.45 -4.89 21.34
CA GLU A 45 -5.47 -4.23 20.53
C GLU A 45 -4.82 -3.10 19.72
N THR A 46 -5.23 -2.96 18.47
CA THR A 46 -4.75 -1.90 17.58
C THR A 46 -5.92 -1.08 17.06
N ARG A 47 -5.64 0.21 16.79
CA ARG A 47 -6.63 1.15 16.27
C ARG A 47 -5.96 2.13 15.33
N ALA A 48 -6.66 2.52 14.27
CA ALA A 48 -6.27 3.62 13.39
C ALA A 48 -7.01 4.90 13.85
N PRO A 49 -6.35 5.81 14.59
CA PRO A 49 -7.03 7.00 15.11
C PRO A 49 -7.38 7.97 13.98
N HIS A 50 -8.32 8.89 14.27
CA HIS A 50 -8.71 10.00 13.39
C HIS A 50 -9.35 9.59 12.05
N PHE A 51 -10.07 8.48 12.01
CA PHE A 51 -10.91 8.14 10.86
C PHE A 51 -11.93 9.26 10.57
N GLY A 52 -12.08 9.64 9.30
CA GLY A 52 -12.87 10.79 8.87
C GLY A 52 -12.14 12.15 8.94
N SER A 53 -10.89 12.19 9.40
CA SER A 53 -10.08 13.42 9.51
C SER A 53 -8.74 13.25 8.83
N ALA A 54 -8.27 14.31 8.16
CA ALA A 54 -6.97 14.32 7.53
C ALA A 54 -5.82 14.33 8.55
N ARG A 55 -6.08 14.68 9.82
CA ARG A 55 -5.10 14.66 10.91
C ARG A 55 -4.33 13.35 11.01
N GLY A 56 -5.00 12.20 10.83
CA GLY A 56 -4.40 10.87 10.96
C GLY A 56 -3.42 10.49 9.85
N ILE A 57 -3.37 11.25 8.75
CA ILE A 57 -2.56 10.94 7.56
C ILE A 57 -1.50 12.00 7.24
N ARG A 58 -1.50 13.15 7.94
CA ARG A 58 -0.52 14.22 7.70
C ARG A 58 0.90 13.81 8.11
N TYR A 59 1.05 13.19 9.28
CA TYR A 59 2.34 12.82 9.87
C TYR A 59 2.26 11.41 10.44
N LEU A 60 3.33 10.60 10.28
CA LEU A 60 3.42 9.28 10.90
C LEU A 60 3.59 9.41 12.42
N ASP A 61 4.41 10.38 12.86
CA ASP A 61 4.52 10.78 14.26
C ASP A 61 4.24 12.29 14.41
N PRO A 62 3.12 12.68 15.04
CA PRO A 62 2.77 14.08 15.22
C PRO A 62 3.76 14.84 16.14
N HIS A 63 4.61 14.16 16.90
CA HIS A 63 5.68 14.75 17.72
C HIS A 63 6.98 14.98 16.93
N LEU A 64 7.17 14.29 15.80
CA LEU A 64 8.36 14.38 14.94
C LEU A 64 7.99 14.83 13.53
N LYS A 65 7.23 15.93 13.43
CA LYS A 65 6.60 16.39 12.18
C LYS A 65 7.57 16.55 11.00
N HIS A 66 8.77 17.08 11.25
CA HIS A 66 9.76 17.31 10.19
C HIS A 66 10.38 16.01 9.65
N LEU A 67 10.43 14.96 10.47
CA LEU A 67 11.02 13.66 10.09
C LEU A 67 9.98 12.69 9.54
N THR A 68 8.70 12.88 9.91
CA THR A 68 7.64 11.91 9.67
C THR A 68 6.48 12.45 8.85
N GLU A 69 6.66 13.60 8.21
CA GLU A 69 5.69 14.09 7.24
C GLU A 69 5.34 13.01 6.22
N TYR A 70 4.03 12.80 6.01
CA TYR A 70 3.51 11.86 5.01
C TYR A 70 2.67 12.60 3.97
N MET A 71 1.40 12.91 4.27
CA MET A 71 0.50 13.63 3.35
C MET A 71 0.32 15.11 3.69
N ALA A 72 1.08 15.68 4.63
CA ALA A 72 0.84 17.05 5.10
C ALA A 72 0.89 18.10 3.99
N THR A 73 1.90 18.03 3.10
CA THR A 73 2.00 18.93 1.94
C THR A 73 0.78 18.79 1.02
N LEU A 74 0.43 17.58 0.59
CA LEU A 74 -0.75 17.34 -0.25
C LEU A 74 -2.05 17.88 0.36
N VAL A 75 -2.30 17.58 1.64
CA VAL A 75 -3.50 18.06 2.35
C VAL A 75 -3.52 19.59 2.41
N SER A 76 -2.38 20.21 2.69
CA SER A 76 -2.28 21.68 2.74
C SER A 76 -2.52 22.32 1.37
N SER A 77 -2.04 21.70 0.29
CA SER A 77 -2.29 22.17 -1.08
C SER A 77 -3.76 22.02 -1.50
N LEU A 78 -4.46 21.00 -1.01
CA LEU A 78 -5.92 20.87 -1.19
C LEU A 78 -6.66 21.99 -0.44
N GLU A 79 -6.24 22.30 0.79
CA GLU A 79 -6.83 23.39 1.57
C GLU A 79 -6.64 24.76 0.90
N GLN A 80 -5.48 24.99 0.29
CA GLN A 80 -5.19 26.22 -0.47
C GLN A 80 -6.11 26.45 -1.67
N ILE A 81 -6.63 25.37 -2.29
CA ILE A 81 -7.60 25.48 -3.40
C ILE A 81 -9.06 25.44 -2.91
N GLY A 82 -9.29 25.51 -1.60
CA GLY A 82 -10.61 25.69 -1.00
C GLY A 82 -11.27 24.44 -0.41
N TYR A 83 -10.58 23.29 -0.39
CA TYR A 83 -11.05 22.15 0.40
C TYR A 83 -10.96 22.46 1.90
N LYS A 84 -11.88 21.90 2.69
CA LYS A 84 -11.95 22.15 4.14
C LYS A 84 -12.04 20.83 4.89
N GLU A 85 -11.15 20.63 5.85
CA GLU A 85 -11.18 19.44 6.71
C GLU A 85 -12.54 19.28 7.40
N SER A 86 -12.98 18.02 7.51
CA SER A 86 -14.27 17.61 8.09
C SER A 86 -15.50 18.16 7.38
N HIS A 87 -15.34 18.84 6.23
CA HIS A 87 -16.44 19.36 5.42
C HIS A 87 -16.38 18.82 4.00
N SER A 88 -15.30 19.08 3.28
CA SER A 88 -15.08 18.60 1.90
C SER A 88 -13.80 17.79 1.74
N LEU A 89 -13.00 17.69 2.80
CA LEU A 89 -11.76 16.90 2.86
C LEU A 89 -11.76 16.01 4.09
N PHE A 90 -11.59 14.71 3.85
CA PHE A 90 -11.65 13.67 4.86
C PHE A 90 -10.44 12.76 4.71
N GLY A 91 -9.93 12.24 5.83
CA GLY A 91 -8.91 11.19 5.83
C GLY A 91 -9.51 9.86 6.22
N ALA A 92 -9.00 8.78 5.64
CA ALA A 92 -9.41 7.41 5.95
C ALA A 92 -8.19 6.55 6.32
N PRO A 93 -7.53 6.83 7.46
CA PRO A 93 -6.46 5.97 7.98
C PRO A 93 -7.00 4.57 8.32
N TYR A 94 -6.14 3.56 8.17
CA TYR A 94 -6.47 2.16 8.47
C TYR A 94 -5.27 1.44 9.08
N ASP A 95 -5.51 0.25 9.63
CA ASP A 95 -4.45 -0.63 10.12
C ASP A 95 -3.71 -1.23 8.92
N PHE A 96 -2.57 -0.64 8.58
CA PHE A 96 -1.81 -0.96 7.38
C PHE A 96 -1.20 -2.37 7.37
N ARG A 97 -1.21 -3.09 8.49
CA ARG A 97 -0.72 -4.48 8.58
C ARG A 97 -1.70 -5.47 7.95
N TYR A 98 -2.99 -5.13 7.97
CA TYR A 98 -4.05 -5.95 7.41
C TYR A 98 -4.22 -5.71 5.92
N GLY A 99 -4.51 -6.79 5.20
CA GLY A 99 -4.82 -6.78 3.78
C GLY A 99 -6.29 -7.09 3.53
N LEU A 100 -6.54 -7.62 2.34
CA LEU A 100 -7.79 -8.27 1.99
C LEU A 100 -7.47 -9.67 1.50
N ALA A 101 -8.48 -10.52 1.47
CA ALA A 101 -8.39 -11.84 0.87
C ALA A 101 -9.26 -11.94 -0.39
N ALA A 102 -8.94 -12.94 -1.21
CA ALA A 102 -9.74 -13.39 -2.34
C ALA A 102 -11.15 -13.82 -1.91
N ALA A 103 -12.07 -13.90 -2.88
CA ALA A 103 -13.44 -14.34 -2.63
C ALA A 103 -13.46 -15.74 -1.96
N GLY A 104 -14.31 -15.91 -0.96
CA GLY A 104 -14.41 -17.16 -0.18
C GLY A 104 -13.58 -17.16 1.12
N HIS A 105 -12.68 -16.20 1.29
CA HIS A 105 -11.84 -16.07 2.48
C HIS A 105 -12.26 -14.85 3.34
N PRO A 106 -12.35 -14.97 4.68
CA PRO A 106 -12.65 -13.83 5.53
C PRO A 106 -11.45 -12.88 5.60
N SER A 107 -11.74 -11.59 5.81
CA SER A 107 -10.73 -10.54 6.04
C SER A 107 -11.36 -9.46 6.91
N GLN A 108 -11.64 -9.78 8.17
CA GLN A 108 -12.55 -9.02 9.04
C GLN A 108 -12.13 -7.56 9.16
N VAL A 109 -10.86 -7.28 9.45
CA VAL A 109 -10.36 -5.91 9.64
C VAL A 109 -10.37 -5.12 8.32
N GLY A 110 -9.89 -5.72 7.23
CA GLY A 110 -9.89 -5.08 5.91
C GLY A 110 -11.31 -4.84 5.37
N ALA A 111 -12.21 -5.82 5.50
CA ALA A 111 -13.61 -5.70 5.09
C ALA A 111 -14.36 -4.65 5.94
N ARG A 112 -14.05 -4.57 7.24
CA ARG A 112 -14.60 -3.52 8.11
C ARG A 112 -14.17 -2.13 7.64
N TYR A 113 -12.89 -1.96 7.32
CA TYR A 113 -12.38 -0.71 6.76
C TYR A 113 -13.09 -0.33 5.45
N LEU A 114 -13.32 -1.28 4.53
CA LEU A 114 -14.07 -1.00 3.30
C LEU A 114 -15.51 -0.54 3.59
N SER A 115 -16.16 -1.12 4.61
CA SER A 115 -17.49 -0.70 5.06
C SER A 115 -17.48 0.71 5.63
N ASP A 116 -16.54 1.00 6.55
CA ASP A 116 -16.43 2.31 7.18
C ASP A 116 -16.07 3.39 6.13
N LEU A 117 -15.25 3.06 5.12
CA LEU A 117 -14.92 3.95 4.01
C LEU A 117 -16.13 4.24 3.11
N LYS A 118 -16.96 3.22 2.82
CA LYS A 118 -18.24 3.40 2.12
C LYS A 118 -19.14 4.38 2.87
N GLU A 119 -19.29 4.20 4.18
CA GLU A 119 -20.14 5.07 5.02
C GLU A 119 -19.61 6.50 5.08
N LEU A 120 -18.28 6.68 5.14
CA LEU A 120 -17.65 7.99 5.07
C LEU A 120 -17.94 8.68 3.74
N ILE A 121 -17.85 7.97 2.61
CA ILE A 121 -18.15 8.51 1.27
C ILE A 121 -19.63 8.92 1.18
N GLU A 122 -20.55 8.07 1.65
CA GLU A 122 -21.99 8.38 1.66
C GLU A 122 -22.31 9.60 2.51
N SER A 123 -21.73 9.68 3.71
CA SER A 123 -21.90 10.80 4.64
C SER A 123 -21.30 12.10 4.08
N ALA A 124 -20.10 12.03 3.52
CA ALA A 124 -19.46 13.17 2.87
C ALA A 124 -20.26 13.67 1.67
N ALA A 125 -20.79 12.77 0.83
CA ALA A 125 -21.65 13.13 -0.29
C ALA A 125 -22.93 13.82 0.19
N ALA A 126 -23.59 13.28 1.22
CA ALA A 126 -24.80 13.88 1.81
C ALA A 126 -24.53 15.30 2.35
N ALA A 127 -23.43 15.49 3.09
CA ALA A 127 -23.03 16.79 3.62
C ALA A 127 -22.63 17.81 2.52
N ASN A 128 -22.28 17.32 1.32
CA ASN A 128 -21.84 18.16 0.19
C ASN A 128 -22.87 18.26 -0.93
N GLY A 129 -24.17 18.15 -0.61
CA GLY A 129 -25.25 18.36 -1.58
C GLY A 129 -25.38 17.21 -2.59
N GLY A 130 -25.07 15.99 -2.16
CA GLY A 130 -25.14 14.78 -3.00
C GLY A 130 -24.01 14.65 -4.01
N ARG A 131 -22.96 15.48 -3.93
CA ARG A 131 -21.82 15.43 -4.86
C ARG A 131 -21.00 14.15 -4.62
N PRO A 132 -20.77 13.30 -5.64
CA PRO A 132 -19.86 12.16 -5.50
C PRO A 132 -18.43 12.61 -5.16
N ALA A 133 -17.72 11.75 -4.44
CA ALA A 133 -16.38 11.97 -3.91
C ALA A 133 -15.29 11.70 -4.97
N ILE A 134 -14.17 12.43 -4.86
CA ILE A 134 -12.91 12.08 -5.53
C ILE A 134 -12.09 11.29 -4.52
N LEU A 135 -11.74 10.05 -4.84
CA LEU A 135 -10.88 9.23 -4.00
C LEU A 135 -9.43 9.52 -4.37
N VAL A 136 -8.62 9.98 -3.41
CA VAL A 136 -7.18 10.17 -3.60
C VAL A 136 -6.47 9.17 -2.70
N ALA A 137 -5.70 8.27 -3.30
CA ALA A 137 -5.10 7.15 -2.58
C ALA A 137 -3.63 6.98 -2.96
N HIS A 138 -2.78 6.73 -1.97
CA HIS A 138 -1.34 6.55 -2.17
C HIS A 138 -0.92 5.11 -1.86
N SER A 139 -0.03 4.56 -2.69
CA SER A 139 0.59 3.25 -2.50
C SER A 139 -0.47 2.17 -2.26
N LEU A 140 -0.33 1.33 -1.22
CA LEU A 140 -1.31 0.31 -0.80
C LEU A 140 -2.76 0.83 -0.72
N GLY A 141 -2.97 2.11 -0.38
CA GLY A 141 -4.31 2.70 -0.33
C GLY A 141 -5.05 2.64 -1.68
N GLY A 142 -4.33 2.68 -2.81
CA GLY A 142 -4.92 2.55 -4.14
C GLY A 142 -5.50 1.16 -4.40
N LEU A 143 -4.85 0.12 -3.88
CA LEU A 143 -5.37 -1.26 -3.94
C LEU A 143 -6.67 -1.39 -3.12
N PHE A 144 -6.70 -0.81 -1.91
CA PHE A 144 -7.93 -0.76 -1.11
C PHE A 144 -9.05 0.03 -1.80
N ALA A 145 -8.72 1.17 -2.41
CA ALA A 145 -9.69 1.98 -3.14
C ALA A 145 -10.26 1.21 -4.33
N LEU A 146 -9.43 0.48 -5.09
CA LEU A 146 -9.91 -0.39 -6.16
C LEU A 146 -10.82 -1.50 -5.61
N GLN A 147 -10.41 -2.17 -4.53
CA GLN A 147 -11.20 -3.23 -3.90
C GLN A 147 -12.53 -2.74 -3.34
N LEU A 148 -12.60 -1.52 -2.80
CA LEU A 148 -13.88 -0.89 -2.45
C LEU A 148 -14.78 -0.82 -3.69
N LEU A 149 -14.29 -0.26 -4.79
CA LEU A 149 -15.08 0.02 -5.98
C LEU A 149 -15.62 -1.27 -6.62
N ILE A 150 -14.76 -2.25 -6.86
CA ILE A 150 -15.15 -3.49 -7.56
C ILE A 150 -16.10 -4.36 -6.71
N ARG A 151 -15.99 -4.28 -5.38
CA ARG A 151 -16.89 -4.98 -4.45
C ARG A 151 -18.21 -4.25 -4.23
N ARG A 152 -18.47 -3.11 -4.87
CA ARG A 152 -19.74 -2.36 -4.77
C ARG A 152 -20.56 -2.44 -6.06
N PRO A 153 -21.91 -2.40 -5.95
CA PRO A 153 -22.77 -2.40 -7.12
C PRO A 153 -22.43 -1.23 -8.06
N PRO A 154 -22.54 -1.39 -9.39
CA PRO A 154 -22.30 -0.28 -10.34
C PRO A 154 -23.14 0.97 -10.05
N SER A 155 -24.37 0.79 -9.55
CA SER A 155 -25.25 1.90 -9.16
C SER A 155 -24.69 2.74 -8.00
N TRP A 156 -24.04 2.10 -7.02
CA TRP A 156 -23.40 2.80 -5.91
C TRP A 156 -22.19 3.60 -6.39
N ARG A 157 -21.33 2.98 -7.21
CA ARG A 157 -20.13 3.61 -7.77
C ARG A 157 -20.48 4.88 -8.55
N ARG A 158 -21.41 4.78 -9.51
CA ARG A 158 -21.88 5.92 -10.32
C ARG A 158 -22.49 7.05 -9.49
N ARG A 159 -23.14 6.72 -8.37
CA ARG A 159 -23.78 7.71 -7.51
C ARG A 159 -22.78 8.43 -6.61
N PHE A 160 -21.80 7.73 -6.07
CA PHE A 160 -21.01 8.21 -4.95
C PHE A 160 -19.54 8.49 -5.26
N VAL A 161 -19.02 8.02 -6.41
CA VAL A 161 -17.61 8.17 -6.77
C VAL A 161 -17.50 8.86 -8.13
N ALA A 162 -16.81 9.99 -8.13
CA ALA A 162 -16.55 10.77 -9.33
C ALA A 162 -15.30 10.27 -10.06
N HIS A 163 -14.25 9.96 -9.30
CA HIS A 163 -12.94 9.61 -9.83
C HIS A 163 -12.11 8.89 -8.77
N LEU A 164 -11.20 8.01 -9.21
CA LEU A 164 -10.08 7.52 -8.40
C LEU A 164 -8.78 8.13 -8.91
N VAL A 165 -8.13 8.96 -8.11
CA VAL A 165 -6.77 9.45 -8.33
C VAL A 165 -5.82 8.61 -7.49
N SER A 166 -5.08 7.72 -8.13
CA SER A 166 -4.11 6.86 -7.48
C SER A 166 -2.70 7.45 -7.61
N LEU A 167 -1.93 7.40 -6.52
CA LEU A 167 -0.58 7.94 -6.43
C LEU A 167 0.38 6.79 -6.13
N SER A 168 1.27 6.47 -7.06
CA SER A 168 2.29 5.41 -6.88
C SER A 168 1.72 4.08 -6.36
N THR A 169 0.58 3.63 -6.90
CA THR A 169 -0.05 2.39 -6.42
C THR A 169 0.67 1.16 -6.96
N PRO A 170 1.10 0.21 -6.10
CA PRO A 170 1.76 -1.03 -6.51
C PRO A 170 0.74 -2.05 -6.99
N TRP A 171 0.15 -1.81 -8.16
CA TRP A 171 -0.92 -2.64 -8.72
C TRP A 171 -0.58 -4.13 -8.81
N ALA A 172 0.70 -4.46 -9.04
CA ALA A 172 1.19 -5.83 -9.18
C ALA A 172 2.24 -6.20 -8.11
N GLY A 173 2.31 -5.47 -6.99
CA GLY A 173 3.33 -5.67 -5.95
C GLY A 173 4.68 -5.00 -6.27
N THR A 174 5.74 -5.41 -5.58
CA THR A 174 7.11 -4.90 -5.79
C THR A 174 8.18 -5.96 -5.46
N ALA A 175 9.27 -5.97 -6.22
CA ALA A 175 10.44 -6.81 -5.94
C ALA A 175 11.09 -6.48 -4.58
N GLU A 176 10.95 -5.25 -4.07
CA GLU A 176 11.42 -4.88 -2.72
C GLU A 176 10.73 -5.70 -1.61
N GLN A 177 9.53 -6.25 -1.85
CA GLN A 177 8.90 -7.12 -0.86
C GLN A 177 9.63 -8.45 -0.74
N MET A 178 10.21 -8.99 -1.81
CA MET A 178 11.05 -10.19 -1.68
C MET A 178 12.29 -9.92 -0.82
N LEU A 179 12.88 -8.72 -0.90
CA LEU A 179 13.95 -8.30 0.01
C LEU A 179 13.46 -8.24 1.46
N THR A 180 12.30 -7.61 1.68
CA THR A 180 11.69 -7.46 3.02
C THR A 180 11.42 -8.81 3.66
N PHE A 181 10.88 -9.77 2.91
CA PHE A 181 10.65 -11.14 3.41
C PHE A 181 11.96 -11.89 3.67
N ALA A 182 12.95 -11.79 2.79
CA ALA A 182 14.22 -12.53 2.94
C ALA A 182 15.10 -11.97 4.06
N SER A 183 15.50 -10.69 4.01
CA SER A 183 16.49 -10.09 4.91
C SER A 183 15.97 -8.96 5.80
N GLY A 184 14.65 -8.71 5.79
CA GLY A 184 14.03 -7.61 6.54
C GLY A 184 14.31 -6.23 5.92
N ASN A 185 13.53 -5.23 6.31
CA ASN A 185 13.73 -3.85 5.88
C ASN A 185 13.79 -2.92 7.10
N ALA A 186 14.85 -2.13 7.24
CA ALA A 186 14.95 -1.15 8.33
C ALA A 186 14.01 0.05 8.14
N LEU A 187 13.29 0.13 7.01
CA LEU A 187 12.34 1.20 6.69
C LEU A 187 12.96 2.60 6.79
N GLY A 188 14.25 2.70 6.47
CA GLY A 188 15.04 3.94 6.57
C GLY A 188 15.40 4.37 7.99
N VAL A 189 15.09 3.58 9.03
CA VAL A 189 15.48 3.88 10.41
C VAL A 189 16.96 3.52 10.62
N PRO A 190 17.84 4.50 10.90
CA PRO A 190 19.25 4.22 11.11
C PRO A 190 19.47 3.32 12.33
N LEU A 191 20.49 2.46 12.27
CA LEU A 191 20.95 1.62 13.39
C LEU A 191 19.94 0.56 13.87
N VAL A 192 18.86 0.32 13.13
CA VAL A 192 17.97 -0.83 13.34
C VAL A 192 18.48 -1.99 12.49
N ASP A 193 18.80 -3.10 13.15
CA ASP A 193 19.04 -4.37 12.46
C ASP A 193 17.73 -4.83 11.79
N PRO A 194 17.69 -4.92 10.45
CA PRO A 194 16.50 -5.34 9.70
C PRO A 194 15.96 -6.71 10.12
N LEU A 195 16.84 -7.60 10.60
CA LEU A 195 16.43 -8.94 11.04
C LEU A 195 15.57 -8.90 12.30
N LEU A 196 15.68 -7.85 13.13
CA LEU A 196 14.86 -7.69 14.33
C LEU A 196 13.38 -7.40 14.02
N VAL A 197 13.09 -6.84 12.84
CA VAL A 197 11.73 -6.50 12.41
C VAL A 197 11.22 -7.44 11.32
N ARG A 198 12.08 -8.28 10.72
CA ARG A 198 11.71 -9.22 9.64
C ARG A 198 10.51 -10.11 10.00
N ALA A 199 10.46 -10.64 11.22
CA ALA A 199 9.35 -11.50 11.64
C ALA A 199 8.01 -10.75 11.68
N GLU A 200 8.01 -9.51 12.19
CA GLU A 200 6.83 -8.64 12.17
C GLU A 200 6.41 -8.28 10.74
N GLN A 201 7.38 -7.97 9.88
CA GLN A 201 7.13 -7.64 8.47
C GLN A 201 6.54 -8.83 7.71
N ARG A 202 7.07 -10.04 7.91
CA ARG A 202 6.52 -11.29 7.35
C ARG A 202 5.09 -11.54 7.83
N SER A 203 4.77 -11.15 9.06
CA SER A 203 3.45 -11.38 9.65
C SER A 203 2.35 -10.48 9.10
N SER A 204 2.69 -9.31 8.55
CA SER A 204 1.71 -8.38 7.99
C SER A 204 1.06 -8.95 6.74
N GLU A 205 -0.25 -9.18 6.78
CA GLU A 205 -1.05 -9.67 5.64
C GLU A 205 -0.91 -8.76 4.42
N SER A 206 -0.82 -7.45 4.62
CA SER A 206 -0.60 -6.49 3.54
C SER A 206 0.75 -6.66 2.83
N ASN A 207 1.81 -7.11 3.51
CA ASN A 207 3.10 -7.35 2.88
C ASN A 207 3.05 -8.57 1.96
N LEU A 208 2.28 -9.61 2.32
CA LEU A 208 2.01 -10.71 1.39
C LEU A 208 1.27 -10.20 0.15
N TRP A 209 0.28 -9.32 0.31
CA TRP A 209 -0.46 -8.72 -0.81
C TRP A 209 0.41 -7.90 -1.77
N LEU A 210 1.54 -7.38 -1.27
CA LEU A 210 2.47 -6.58 -2.06
C LEU A 210 3.60 -7.41 -2.70
N LEU A 211 3.59 -8.75 -2.56
CA LEU A 211 4.52 -9.60 -3.28
C LEU A 211 4.27 -9.52 -4.81
N PRO A 212 5.33 -9.62 -5.64
CA PRO A 212 5.22 -9.58 -7.10
C PRO A 212 4.16 -10.53 -7.68
N ALA A 213 3.20 -9.97 -8.42
CA ALA A 213 2.18 -10.74 -9.11
C ALA A 213 2.78 -11.41 -10.39
N PRO A 214 2.65 -12.73 -10.57
CA PRO A 214 3.27 -13.45 -11.69
C PRO A 214 2.89 -12.91 -13.07
N LYS A 215 1.64 -12.48 -13.24
CA LYS A 215 1.11 -11.96 -14.51
C LYS A 215 1.91 -10.77 -15.06
N HIS A 216 2.44 -9.92 -14.18
CA HIS A 216 3.15 -8.70 -14.58
C HIS A 216 4.66 -8.84 -14.49
N PHE A 217 5.18 -9.47 -13.43
CA PHE A 217 6.62 -9.65 -13.27
C PHE A 217 7.20 -10.77 -14.15
N GLY A 218 6.36 -11.67 -14.65
CA GLY A 218 6.77 -12.72 -15.58
C GLY A 218 7.69 -13.77 -14.94
N ALA A 219 8.36 -14.51 -15.81
CA ALA A 219 9.22 -15.64 -15.43
C ALA A 219 10.69 -15.25 -15.20
N GLU A 220 11.03 -13.97 -15.32
CA GLU A 220 12.38 -13.52 -15.03
C GLU A 220 12.67 -13.63 -13.53
N PRO A 221 13.78 -14.27 -13.12
CA PRO A 221 14.07 -14.39 -11.70
C PRO A 221 14.35 -13.02 -11.06
N ILE A 222 13.68 -12.79 -9.93
CA ILE A 222 13.84 -11.62 -9.08
C ILE A 222 14.90 -11.90 -7.99
N VAL A 223 14.96 -13.14 -7.50
CA VAL A 223 15.93 -13.55 -6.48
C VAL A 223 16.86 -14.63 -7.03
N HIS A 224 18.16 -14.43 -6.84
CA HIS A 224 19.20 -15.41 -7.12
C HIS A 224 19.91 -15.76 -5.81
N ALA A 225 19.88 -17.03 -5.41
CA ALA A 225 20.38 -17.51 -4.13
C ALA A 225 21.51 -18.53 -4.33
N ALA A 226 22.76 -18.05 -4.30
CA ALA A 226 23.94 -18.87 -4.58
C ALA A 226 24.15 -19.98 -3.53
N HIS A 227 23.91 -19.69 -2.25
CA HIS A 227 24.07 -20.63 -1.13
C HIS A 227 23.22 -21.92 -1.26
N ILE A 228 22.14 -21.91 -2.04
CA ILE A 228 21.25 -23.06 -2.29
C ILE A 228 21.10 -23.38 -3.78
N ASN A 229 21.85 -22.70 -4.65
CA ASN A 229 21.81 -22.85 -6.10
C ASN A 229 20.37 -22.78 -6.69
N LYS A 230 19.58 -21.81 -6.23
CA LYS A 230 18.20 -21.59 -6.69
C LYS A 230 18.00 -20.16 -7.17
N SER A 231 17.00 -19.96 -8.04
CA SER A 231 16.52 -18.65 -8.45
C SER A 231 14.99 -18.66 -8.45
N TYR A 232 14.38 -17.52 -8.12
CA TYR A 232 12.93 -17.39 -7.93
C TYR A 232 12.41 -16.22 -8.74
N SER A 233 11.50 -16.49 -9.66
CA SER A 233 10.63 -15.47 -10.26
C SER A 233 9.39 -15.27 -9.38
N ALA A 234 8.46 -14.43 -9.84
CA ALA A 234 7.16 -14.30 -9.19
C ALA A 234 6.35 -15.62 -9.19
N PHE A 235 6.60 -16.54 -10.14
CA PHE A 235 5.93 -17.85 -10.18
C PHE A 235 6.38 -18.80 -9.07
N GLU A 236 7.63 -18.71 -8.62
CA GLU A 236 8.19 -19.57 -7.56
C GLU A 236 7.99 -19.01 -6.14
N MET A 237 7.06 -18.06 -5.96
CA MET A 237 6.84 -17.41 -4.66
C MET A 237 6.57 -18.39 -3.50
N PRO A 238 5.76 -19.47 -3.65
CA PRO A 238 5.59 -20.47 -2.60
C PRO A 238 6.93 -21.11 -2.16
N SER A 239 7.75 -21.52 -3.12
CA SER A 239 9.07 -22.11 -2.87
C SER A 239 10.03 -21.10 -2.24
N PHE A 240 9.99 -19.85 -2.69
CA PHE A 240 10.76 -18.76 -2.09
C PHE A 240 10.41 -18.57 -0.61
N LEU A 241 9.12 -18.47 -0.26
CA LEU A 241 8.67 -18.30 1.12
C LEU A 241 9.08 -19.48 2.01
N GLU A 242 9.07 -20.71 1.49
CA GLU A 242 9.57 -21.88 2.22
C GLU A 242 11.09 -21.83 2.44
N ASP A 243 11.86 -21.54 1.38
CA ASP A 243 13.33 -21.54 1.42
C ASP A 243 13.92 -20.40 2.27
N ILE A 244 13.21 -19.27 2.44
CA ILE A 244 13.61 -18.20 3.39
C ILE A 244 13.21 -18.50 4.85
N GLY A 245 12.64 -19.68 5.12
CA GLY A 245 12.17 -20.09 6.44
C GLY A 245 10.88 -19.40 6.89
N PHE A 246 9.94 -19.13 5.98
CA PHE A 246 8.60 -18.59 6.28
C PHE A 246 7.49 -19.46 5.69
N ARG A 247 7.55 -20.76 6.02
CA ARG A 247 6.63 -21.80 5.50
C ARG A 247 5.17 -21.52 5.84
N GLU A 248 4.91 -20.92 7.00
CA GLU A 248 3.58 -20.54 7.45
C GLU A 248 2.90 -19.48 6.54
N GLY A 249 3.69 -18.71 5.79
CA GLY A 249 3.17 -17.75 4.80
C GLY A 249 2.72 -18.37 3.48
N VAL A 250 3.13 -19.60 3.18
CA VAL A 250 2.87 -20.25 1.89
C VAL A 250 1.37 -20.45 1.65
N GLY A 251 0.65 -20.96 2.65
CA GLY A 251 -0.79 -21.18 2.58
C GLY A 251 -1.57 -19.87 2.39
N PRO A 252 -1.39 -18.87 3.26
CA PRO A 252 -2.01 -17.57 3.11
C PRO A 252 -1.70 -16.89 1.78
N TYR A 253 -0.45 -16.93 1.31
CA TYR A 253 -0.10 -16.38 0.00
C TYR A 253 -0.87 -17.09 -1.13
N THR A 254 -0.79 -18.42 -1.17
CA THR A 254 -1.33 -19.22 -2.28
C THR A 254 -2.86 -19.13 -2.38
N ASN A 255 -3.54 -19.19 -1.24
CA ASN A 255 -5.00 -19.33 -1.22
C ASN A 255 -5.72 -17.98 -1.09
N ARG A 256 -5.18 -17.04 -0.29
CA ARG A 256 -5.87 -15.78 0.03
C ARG A 256 -5.41 -14.64 -0.85
N VAL A 257 -4.10 -14.55 -1.11
CA VAL A 257 -3.49 -13.36 -1.72
C VAL A 257 -3.34 -13.51 -3.22
N LYS A 258 -2.68 -14.58 -3.70
CA LYS A 258 -2.41 -14.76 -5.13
C LYS A 258 -3.68 -14.58 -5.98
N PRO A 259 -4.84 -15.19 -5.66
CA PRO A 259 -6.05 -15.02 -6.46
C PRO A 259 -6.60 -13.58 -6.46
N LEU A 260 -6.31 -12.79 -5.42
CA LEU A 260 -6.68 -11.37 -5.35
C LEU A 260 -5.88 -10.51 -6.35
N THR A 261 -4.69 -10.99 -6.77
CA THR A 261 -3.76 -10.27 -7.65
C THR A 261 -3.77 -10.75 -9.10
N GLU A 262 -4.55 -11.80 -9.43
CA GLU A 262 -4.58 -12.40 -10.77
C GLU A 262 -5.25 -11.51 -11.83
N LYS A 263 -6.16 -10.63 -11.39
CA LYS A 263 -6.87 -9.71 -12.27
C LYS A 263 -7.14 -8.38 -11.58
N LEU A 264 -6.74 -7.31 -12.23
CA LEU A 264 -7.13 -5.95 -11.84
C LEU A 264 -8.46 -5.61 -12.52
N GLU A 265 -9.56 -5.83 -11.80
CA GLU A 265 -10.91 -5.57 -12.32
C GLU A 265 -11.18 -4.09 -12.58
N GLU A 266 -11.92 -3.79 -13.64
CA GLU A 266 -12.32 -2.43 -14.00
C GLU A 266 -13.36 -1.88 -13.00
N PRO A 267 -13.07 -0.77 -12.31
CA PRO A 267 -14.00 -0.21 -11.33
C PRO A 267 -15.20 0.50 -11.97
N GLY A 268 -15.24 0.73 -13.29
CA GLY A 268 -16.35 1.40 -13.96
C GLY A 268 -16.56 2.86 -13.53
N VAL A 269 -15.51 3.47 -12.98
CA VAL A 269 -15.40 4.91 -12.70
C VAL A 269 -14.08 5.40 -13.29
N PRO A 270 -13.96 6.67 -13.71
CA PRO A 270 -12.71 7.20 -14.23
C PRO A 270 -11.55 7.04 -13.22
N VAL A 271 -10.39 6.63 -13.73
CA VAL A 271 -9.17 6.45 -12.93
C VAL A 271 -8.05 7.29 -13.53
N THR A 272 -7.35 8.06 -12.68
CA THR A 272 -6.08 8.70 -13.03
C THR A 272 -4.99 8.14 -12.14
N CYS A 273 -3.93 7.60 -12.73
CA CYS A 273 -2.73 7.16 -12.04
C CYS A 273 -1.65 8.22 -12.19
N VAL A 274 -1.13 8.74 -11.09
CA VAL A 274 0.08 9.59 -11.08
C VAL A 274 1.20 8.75 -10.49
N VAL A 275 2.27 8.54 -11.24
CA VAL A 275 3.34 7.62 -10.88
C VAL A 275 4.72 8.23 -11.09
N GLY A 276 5.65 7.92 -10.19
CA GLY A 276 7.06 8.22 -10.37
C GLY A 276 7.72 7.24 -11.35
N THR A 277 8.67 7.71 -12.16
CA THR A 277 9.51 6.85 -13.02
C THR A 277 10.95 7.35 -13.05
N GLY A 278 11.89 6.55 -13.55
CA GLY A 278 13.29 6.91 -13.69
C GLY A 278 14.06 6.99 -12.37
N VAL A 279 13.57 6.35 -11.31
CA VAL A 279 14.24 6.23 -10.02
C VAL A 279 14.69 4.78 -9.84
N ASN A 280 15.98 4.58 -9.52
CA ASN A 280 16.57 3.26 -9.31
C ASN A 280 15.74 2.46 -8.29
N THR A 281 15.08 1.40 -8.76
CA THR A 281 14.17 0.58 -7.96
C THR A 281 14.69 -0.85 -7.90
N PRO A 282 14.76 -1.50 -6.71
CA PRO A 282 15.20 -2.89 -6.62
C PRO A 282 14.44 -3.78 -7.61
N GLU A 283 15.17 -4.48 -8.47
CA GLU A 283 14.60 -5.35 -9.51
C GLU A 283 15.10 -6.78 -9.37
N LYS A 284 16.38 -6.97 -9.03
CA LYS A 284 16.96 -8.29 -8.77
C LYS A 284 17.81 -8.29 -7.51
N LEU A 285 17.77 -9.39 -6.78
CA LEU A 285 18.44 -9.60 -5.50
C LEU A 285 19.38 -10.80 -5.61
N PHE A 286 20.68 -10.58 -5.42
CA PHE A 286 21.72 -11.61 -5.49
C PHE A 286 22.25 -11.92 -4.09
N TYR A 287 21.82 -13.05 -3.54
CA TYR A 287 22.29 -13.56 -2.25
C TYR A 287 23.50 -14.46 -2.44
N GLY A 288 24.59 -14.12 -1.74
CA GLY A 288 25.84 -14.89 -1.71
C GLY A 288 25.75 -16.17 -0.87
N THR A 289 26.92 -16.62 -0.38
CA THR A 289 27.05 -17.84 0.44
C THR A 289 26.54 -17.68 1.88
N GLY A 290 26.40 -16.44 2.38
CA GLY A 290 25.90 -16.17 3.72
C GLY A 290 24.38 -16.27 3.89
N GLY A 291 23.64 -16.57 2.82
CA GLY A 291 22.21 -16.85 2.90
C GLY A 291 21.32 -15.63 2.98
N PHE A 292 20.03 -15.85 3.26
CA PHE A 292 19.01 -14.80 3.29
C PHE A 292 19.07 -13.87 4.52
N ASP A 293 19.89 -14.20 5.52
CA ASP A 293 20.11 -13.33 6.68
C ASP A 293 21.10 -12.19 6.37
N GLU A 294 21.85 -12.27 5.27
CA GLU A 294 22.71 -11.19 4.79
C GLU A 294 21.98 -10.25 3.81
N ARG A 295 22.54 -9.06 3.60
CA ARG A 295 22.04 -8.16 2.55
C ARG A 295 22.48 -8.69 1.18
N PRO A 296 21.56 -8.79 0.21
CA PRO A 296 21.93 -9.15 -1.15
C PRO A 296 22.63 -7.97 -1.85
N GLU A 297 23.39 -8.27 -2.90
CA GLU A 297 23.65 -7.29 -3.94
C GLU A 297 22.34 -7.03 -4.71
N VAL A 298 22.07 -5.76 -5.02
CA VAL A 298 20.81 -5.34 -5.66
C VAL A 298 21.10 -4.77 -7.04
N ALA A 299 20.50 -5.34 -8.07
CA ALA A 299 20.38 -4.68 -9.37
C ALA A 299 19.08 -3.87 -9.42
N TYR A 300 19.19 -2.68 -10.01
CA TYR A 300 18.12 -1.70 -10.05
C TYR A 300 17.55 -1.59 -11.45
N GLY A 301 16.22 -1.57 -11.53
CA GLY A 301 15.43 -1.27 -12.72
C GLY A 301 14.69 0.05 -12.59
N ASP A 302 13.77 0.27 -13.53
CA ASP A 302 12.92 1.47 -13.55
C ASP A 302 11.76 1.38 -12.55
N GLY A 303 11.39 2.53 -11.99
CA GLY A 303 10.30 2.68 -11.03
C GLY A 303 10.39 4.00 -10.27
N ASP A 304 9.77 4.03 -9.08
CA ASP A 304 9.76 5.20 -8.19
C ASP A 304 10.70 5.04 -6.96
N GLY A 305 11.61 4.07 -7.00
CA GLY A 305 12.54 3.76 -5.93
C GLY A 305 12.04 2.72 -4.93
N THR A 306 10.73 2.41 -4.96
CA THR A 306 10.11 1.36 -4.15
C THR A 306 9.31 0.39 -5.01
N VAL A 307 8.53 0.90 -5.97
CA VAL A 307 7.64 0.10 -6.81
C VAL A 307 8.16 0.09 -8.25
N ASN A 308 8.37 -1.11 -8.80
CA ASN A 308 8.84 -1.28 -10.17
C ASN A 308 7.85 -0.69 -11.17
N ALA A 309 8.35 -0.11 -12.27
CA ALA A 309 7.52 0.49 -13.31
C ALA A 309 6.50 -0.50 -13.89
N VAL A 310 6.85 -1.77 -14.02
CA VAL A 310 5.93 -2.84 -14.47
C VAL A 310 4.69 -2.98 -13.59
N SER A 311 4.82 -2.71 -12.29
CA SER A 311 3.73 -2.72 -11.32
C SER A 311 2.96 -1.40 -11.35
N LEU A 312 3.66 -0.26 -11.34
CA LEU A 312 3.02 1.07 -11.41
C LEU A 312 2.12 1.24 -12.65
N LEU A 313 2.51 0.59 -13.76
CA LEU A 313 1.85 0.70 -15.07
C LEU A 313 0.97 -0.51 -15.41
N ALA A 314 0.77 -1.45 -14.49
CA ALA A 314 0.04 -2.70 -14.74
C ALA A 314 -1.35 -2.48 -15.36
N LEU A 315 -2.05 -1.42 -14.93
CA LEU A 315 -3.38 -1.06 -15.43
C LEU A 315 -3.40 -0.71 -16.92
N GLU A 316 -2.31 -0.16 -17.48
CA GLU A 316 -2.23 0.14 -18.93
C GLU A 316 -2.41 -1.14 -19.75
N SER A 317 -1.85 -2.26 -19.28
CA SER A 317 -1.98 -3.56 -19.93
C SER A 317 -3.30 -4.27 -19.60
N GLU A 318 -3.73 -4.23 -18.34
CA GLU A 318 -4.94 -4.92 -17.86
C GLU A 318 -6.22 -4.35 -18.46
N TRP A 319 -6.26 -3.03 -18.67
CA TRP A 319 -7.44 -2.33 -19.20
C TRP A 319 -7.24 -1.90 -20.65
N SER A 320 -6.23 -2.48 -21.32
CA SER A 320 -5.97 -2.21 -22.73
C SER A 320 -7.19 -2.59 -23.59
N GLY A 321 -7.67 -1.64 -24.39
CA GLY A 321 -8.86 -1.85 -25.24
C GLY A 321 -10.20 -1.82 -24.51
N SER A 322 -10.25 -1.46 -23.23
CA SER A 322 -11.53 -1.29 -22.54
C SER A 322 -12.31 -0.10 -23.09
N VAL A 323 -13.56 -0.33 -23.48
CA VAL A 323 -14.49 0.71 -23.94
C VAL A 323 -15.22 1.36 -22.76
N ASN A 324 -15.36 0.64 -21.64
CA ASN A 324 -16.18 1.04 -20.51
C ASN A 324 -15.36 1.58 -19.32
N GLN A 325 -14.03 1.49 -19.39
CA GLN A 325 -13.13 1.97 -18.35
C GLN A 325 -12.25 3.11 -18.88
N SER A 326 -12.34 4.28 -18.24
CA SER A 326 -11.45 5.41 -18.50
C SER A 326 -10.21 5.31 -17.60
N LEU A 327 -9.03 5.33 -18.22
CA LEU A 327 -7.73 5.34 -17.54
C LEU A 327 -6.86 6.45 -18.12
N ASN A 328 -6.34 7.31 -17.25
CA ASN A 328 -5.28 8.25 -17.57
C ASN A 328 -4.04 7.94 -16.72
N VAL A 329 -2.85 7.91 -17.32
CA VAL A 329 -1.60 7.64 -16.61
C VAL A 329 -0.63 8.80 -16.82
N ILE A 330 -0.26 9.45 -15.74
CA ILE A 330 0.68 10.58 -15.69
C ILE A 330 1.99 10.10 -15.09
N LYS A 331 3.05 10.11 -15.90
CA LYS A 331 4.38 9.63 -15.53
C LYS A 331 5.26 10.83 -15.18
N LEU A 332 5.76 10.87 -13.94
CA LEU A 332 6.60 11.94 -13.42
C LEU A 332 8.04 11.44 -13.23
N ARG A 333 8.92 11.82 -14.15
CA ARG A 333 10.32 11.38 -14.12
C ARG A 333 11.07 11.96 -12.91
N GLY A 334 11.85 11.12 -12.24
CA GLY A 334 12.69 11.47 -11.10
C GLY A 334 11.93 11.68 -9.79
N ILE A 335 10.63 11.37 -9.75
CA ILE A 335 9.82 11.47 -8.53
C ILE A 335 9.86 10.13 -7.80
N SER A 336 10.32 10.13 -6.55
CA SER A 336 10.33 8.93 -5.72
C SER A 336 8.95 8.59 -5.16
N HIS A 337 8.80 7.36 -4.66
CA HIS A 337 7.57 6.79 -4.12
C HIS A 337 6.89 7.73 -3.12
N THR A 338 7.63 8.17 -2.09
CA THR A 338 7.11 9.14 -1.10
C THR A 338 7.24 10.59 -1.56
N GLY A 339 8.17 10.87 -2.49
CA GLY A 339 8.38 12.19 -3.08
C GLY A 339 7.15 12.70 -3.82
N ILE A 340 6.30 11.82 -4.35
CA ILE A 340 5.05 12.19 -5.05
C ILE A 340 4.08 13.00 -4.16
N LEU A 341 4.17 12.85 -2.84
CA LEU A 341 3.31 13.53 -1.86
C LEU A 341 3.84 14.89 -1.40
N LYS A 342 5.04 15.29 -1.83
CA LYS A 342 5.77 16.45 -1.30
C LYS A 342 6.44 17.30 -2.37
N ASN A 343 6.88 16.69 -3.47
CA ASN A 343 7.57 17.39 -4.54
C ASN A 343 6.62 18.40 -5.20
N GLY A 344 7.05 19.66 -5.32
CA GLY A 344 6.20 20.74 -5.83
C GLY A 344 5.65 20.50 -7.24
N ALA A 345 6.41 19.86 -8.13
CA ALA A 345 5.94 19.53 -9.48
C ALA A 345 4.87 18.42 -9.43
N ALA A 346 5.10 17.37 -8.62
CA ALA A 346 4.11 16.31 -8.43
C ALA A 346 2.82 16.83 -7.79
N ILE A 347 2.94 17.67 -6.76
CA ILE A 347 1.78 18.32 -6.11
C ILE A 347 1.02 19.19 -7.10
N LYS A 348 1.71 20.00 -7.90
CA LYS A 348 1.06 20.83 -8.92
C LYS A 348 0.26 19.99 -9.90
N GLU A 349 0.80 18.86 -10.35
CA GLU A 349 0.13 17.94 -11.26
C GLU A 349 -1.11 17.31 -10.62
N ILE A 350 -0.99 16.78 -9.39
CA ILE A 350 -2.10 16.18 -8.64
C ILE A 350 -3.24 17.19 -8.41
N ILE A 351 -2.89 18.42 -8.02
CA ILE A 351 -3.86 19.51 -7.85
C ILE A 351 -4.50 19.90 -9.18
N GLY A 352 -3.73 19.91 -10.28
CA GLY A 352 -4.23 20.11 -11.64
C GLY A 352 -5.29 19.08 -12.01
N VAL A 353 -5.02 17.79 -11.80
CA VAL A 353 -5.98 16.69 -12.02
C VAL A 353 -7.26 16.90 -11.21
N ILE A 354 -7.14 17.20 -9.91
CA ILE A 354 -8.30 17.39 -9.03
C ILE A 354 -9.14 18.59 -9.46
N ASN A 355 -8.50 19.69 -9.88
CA ASN A 355 -9.20 20.86 -10.41
C ASN A 355 -9.87 20.59 -11.75
N GLY A 356 -9.25 19.79 -12.63
CA GLY A 356 -9.85 19.32 -13.88
C GLY A 356 -11.14 18.56 -13.62
N ILE A 357 -11.10 17.54 -12.75
CA ILE A 357 -12.26 16.74 -12.35
C ILE A 357 -13.37 17.63 -11.78
N ASN A 358 -13.03 18.58 -10.90
CA ASN A 358 -13.99 19.52 -10.33
C ASN A 358 -14.62 20.45 -11.39
N SER A 359 -13.88 20.81 -12.44
CA SER A 359 -14.34 21.73 -13.47
C SER A 359 -15.26 21.06 -14.48
N GLU A 360 -14.89 19.87 -14.97
CA GLU A 360 -15.73 19.04 -15.85
C GLU A 360 -17.11 18.79 -15.22
N ARG A 361 -17.13 18.52 -13.92
CA ARG A 361 -18.38 18.28 -13.20
C ARG A 361 -19.26 19.51 -13.00
N LYS A 362 -18.67 20.71 -12.90
CA LYS A 362 -19.47 21.95 -12.87
C LYS A 362 -20.18 22.20 -14.21
N GLN A 363 -19.62 21.70 -15.31
CA GLN A 363 -20.24 21.82 -16.64
C GLN A 363 -21.38 20.83 -16.83
N LEU A 364 -21.34 19.65 -16.20
CA LEU A 364 -22.40 18.64 -16.27
C LEU A 364 -23.67 18.96 -15.44
N VAL A 365 -23.59 19.93 -14.52
CA VAL A 365 -24.69 20.34 -13.62
C VAL A 365 -25.33 21.67 -14.06
N ARG A 366 -24.76 22.33 -15.07
CA ARG A 366 -25.37 23.46 -15.78
C ARG A 366 -26.15 22.94 -16.97
#